data_AF-A0A0S8AGK0-F1
#
_entry.id   AF-A0A0S8AGK0-F1
#
_cell.length_a   1.000
_cell.length_b   1.000
_cell.length_c   1.000
_cell.angle_alpha   90.00
_cell.angle_beta   90.00
_cell.angle_gamma   90.00
#
_symmetry.space_group_name_H-M   'P 1'
#
loop_
_entity.id
_entity.type
_entity.pdbx_description
1 polymer ?
#
loop_
_entity_poly.entity_id
_entity_poly.type
_entity_poly.pdbx_seq_one_letter_code
_entity_poly.pdbx_strand_id
1 'polypeptide(L)'
;MDDRSRISRRAFLKQTSAAGMMTAFPTIIPASALGRTNRPSAGNRIVMGCIGVGSQGTGNMRTFLEKDEIQIVAVCDVDRDHLERAKQIVDTTYGNSDCRT
;
A
#
# COMPACT_ATOMS: atom_id res chain seq x y z
N MET A 1 -35.91 -31.10 -34.21
CA MET A 1 -34.65 -31.34 -33.49
C MET A 1 -34.13 -29.97 -33.11
N ASP A 2 -34.27 -29.56 -31.85
CA ASP A 2 -33.65 -28.35 -31.32
C ASP A 2 -33.33 -28.59 -29.84
N ASP A 3 -32.17 -29.19 -29.58
CA ASP A 3 -31.61 -29.33 -28.24
C ASP A 3 -30.94 -28.01 -27.85
N ARG A 4 -31.74 -27.08 -27.31
CA ARG A 4 -31.24 -25.80 -26.80
C ARG A 4 -30.62 -26.06 -25.44
N SER A 5 -29.29 -26.23 -25.39
CA SER A 5 -28.54 -26.48 -24.16
C SER A 5 -28.84 -25.39 -23.11
N ARG A 6 -29.63 -25.76 -22.09
CA ARG A 6 -30.00 -24.85 -21.01
C ARG A 6 -28.82 -24.72 -20.06
N ILE A 7 -28.05 -23.64 -20.21
CA ILE A 7 -27.03 -23.26 -19.22
C ILE A 7 -27.75 -23.04 -17.88
N SER A 8 -27.55 -23.94 -16.92
CA SER A 8 -28.10 -23.77 -15.58
C SER A 8 -27.33 -22.68 -14.84
N ARG A 9 -27.99 -21.93 -13.94
CA ARG A 9 -27.34 -20.92 -13.08
C ARG A 9 -26.10 -21.48 -12.37
N ARG A 10 -26.16 -22.74 -11.92
CA ARG A 10 -25.03 -23.45 -11.28
C ARG A 10 -23.88 -23.70 -12.26
N ALA A 11 -24.16 -24.11 -13.49
CA ALA A 11 -23.15 -24.31 -14.53
C ALA A 11 -22.49 -22.98 -14.92
N PHE A 12 -23.29 -21.93 -15.09
CA PHE A 12 -22.80 -20.59 -15.38
C PHE A 12 -21.88 -20.07 -14.27
N LEU A 13 -22.30 -20.14 -13.01
CA LEU A 13 -21.48 -19.69 -11.87
C LEU A 13 -20.20 -20.50 -11.74
N LYS A 14 -20.23 -21.83 -11.94
CA LYS A 14 -19.01 -22.67 -11.94
C LYS A 14 -18.05 -22.29 -13.07
N GLN A 15 -18.57 -22.03 -14.27
CA GLN A 15 -17.75 -21.75 -15.42
C GLN A 15 -17.15 -20.33 -15.37
N THR A 16 -17.93 -19.34 -14.91
CA THR A 16 -17.44 -17.97 -14.71
C THR A 16 -16.51 -17.84 -13.51
N SER A 17 -16.74 -18.56 -12.41
CA SER A 17 -15.79 -18.58 -11.29
C SER A 17 -14.46 -19.26 -11.64
N ALA A 18 -14.47 -20.36 -12.40
CA ALA A 18 -13.24 -21.01 -12.85
C ALA A 18 -12.43 -20.12 -13.82
N ALA A 19 -13.09 -19.47 -14.78
CA ALA A 19 -12.44 -18.54 -15.70
C ALA A 19 -12.00 -17.23 -15.01
N GLY A 20 -12.77 -16.75 -14.04
CA GLY A 20 -12.49 -15.55 -13.26
C GLY A 20 -11.32 -15.71 -12.30
N MET A 21 -11.15 -16.88 -11.67
CA MET A 21 -10.02 -17.12 -10.75
C MET A 21 -8.65 -17.01 -11.43
N MET A 22 -8.55 -17.41 -12.70
CA MET A 22 -7.31 -17.30 -13.48
C MET A 22 -6.96 -15.87 -13.88
N THR A 23 -7.95 -14.97 -13.97
CA THR A 23 -7.78 -13.61 -14.51
C THR A 23 -7.89 -12.51 -13.44
N ALA A 24 -8.55 -12.80 -12.32
CA ALA A 24 -8.81 -11.82 -11.25
C ALA A 24 -7.87 -11.94 -10.04
N PHE A 25 -7.11 -13.04 -9.91
CA PHE A 25 -6.17 -13.18 -8.80
C PHE A 25 -4.84 -12.48 -9.12
N PRO A 26 -4.35 -11.55 -8.26
CA PRO A 26 -3.05 -10.92 -8.49
C PRO A 26 -1.96 -11.97 -8.36
N THR A 27 -1.36 -12.36 -9.49
CA THR A 27 -0.29 -13.37 -9.53
C THR A 27 1.05 -12.83 -9.02
N ILE A 28 1.18 -11.50 -8.92
CA ILE A 28 2.38 -10.82 -8.47
C ILE A 28 2.02 -9.99 -7.24
N ILE A 29 2.34 -10.52 -6.06
CA ILE A 29 2.20 -9.81 -4.78
C ILE A 29 3.61 -9.47 -4.27
N PRO A 30 3.91 -8.19 -3.97
CA PRO A 30 5.21 -7.82 -3.42
C PRO A 30 5.52 -8.59 -2.13
N ALA A 31 6.76 -9.06 -1.98
CA ALA A 31 7.20 -9.80 -0.78
C ALA A 31 6.94 -9.00 0.51
N SER A 32 7.14 -7.68 0.45
CA SER A 32 6.86 -6.76 1.54
C SER A 32 5.38 -6.72 1.94
N ALA A 33 4.44 -6.87 1.00
CA ALA A 33 3.01 -6.89 1.31
C ALA A 33 2.62 -8.14 2.12
N LEU A 34 3.30 -9.26 1.87
CA LEU A 34 3.13 -10.53 2.58
C LEU A 34 3.88 -10.60 3.92
N GLY A 35 4.58 -9.53 4.34
CA GLY A 35 5.36 -9.52 5.57
C GLY A 35 6.65 -10.33 5.49
N ARG A 36 7.12 -10.59 4.27
CA ARG A 36 8.45 -11.11 3.99
C ARG A 36 9.39 -9.89 3.91
N THR A 37 10.69 -10.07 4.08
CA THR A 37 11.72 -9.00 4.10
C THR A 37 11.87 -8.20 5.41
N ASN A 38 11.78 -8.86 6.57
CA ASN A 38 11.98 -8.25 7.90
C ASN A 38 11.06 -7.06 8.22
N ARG A 39 9.98 -6.88 7.47
CA ARG A 39 8.98 -5.85 7.67
C ARG A 39 7.61 -6.52 7.80
N PRO A 40 6.73 -6.09 8.71
CA PRO A 40 5.38 -6.63 8.84
C PRO A 40 4.61 -6.60 7.52
N SER A 41 3.61 -7.48 7.39
CA SER A 41 2.71 -7.47 6.24
C SER A 41 1.99 -6.12 6.12
N ALA A 42 1.51 -5.78 4.92
CA ALA A 42 0.86 -4.49 4.69
C ALA A 42 -0.31 -4.23 5.66
N GLY A 43 -1.08 -5.28 6.04
CA GLY A 43 -2.19 -5.17 6.98
C GLY A 43 -1.79 -5.05 8.46
N ASN A 44 -0.53 -5.34 8.80
CA ASN A 44 0.00 -5.24 10.16
C ASN A 44 0.83 -3.96 10.38
N ARG A 45 0.83 -3.03 9.42
CA ARG A 45 1.49 -1.73 9.54
C ARG A 45 0.48 -0.65 9.92
N ILE A 46 0.94 0.32 10.70
CA ILE A 46 0.21 1.56 10.98
C ILE A 46 0.57 2.56 9.89
N VAL A 47 -0.44 2.96 9.11
CA VAL A 47 -0.31 4.04 8.12
C VAL A 47 -0.39 5.38 8.84
N MET A 48 0.62 6.22 8.65
CA MET A 48 0.78 7.48 9.37
C MET A 48 0.96 8.66 8.42
N GLY A 49 0.39 9.81 8.81
CA GLY A 49 0.73 11.11 8.25
C GLY A 49 1.36 12.00 9.33
N CYS A 50 2.29 12.88 8.95
CA CYS A 50 2.94 13.79 9.87
C CYS A 50 2.55 15.25 9.57
N ILE A 51 1.92 15.93 10.51
CA ILE A 51 1.53 17.35 10.39
C ILE A 51 2.40 18.18 11.33
N GLY A 52 3.04 19.23 10.81
CA GLY A 52 4.06 19.99 11.50
C GLY A 52 5.36 19.20 11.54
N VAL A 53 6.19 19.39 10.51
CA VAL A 53 7.45 18.66 10.28
C VAL A 53 8.66 19.60 10.28
N GLY A 54 8.59 20.68 11.06
CA GLY A 54 9.74 21.50 11.44
C GLY A 54 10.73 20.76 12.38
N SER A 55 11.34 21.48 13.32
CA SER A 55 12.41 20.95 14.21
C SER A 55 12.05 19.63 14.92
N GLN A 56 11.22 19.69 15.98
CA GLN A 56 10.83 18.47 16.71
C GLN A 56 9.96 17.54 15.86
N GLY A 57 9.15 18.09 14.95
CA GLY A 57 8.32 17.31 14.02
C GLY A 57 9.14 16.35 13.16
N THR A 58 10.23 16.84 12.56
CA THR A 58 11.18 16.02 11.80
C THR A 58 11.85 14.96 12.70
N GLY A 59 12.22 15.32 13.93
CA GLY A 59 12.80 14.38 14.89
C GLY A 59 11.87 13.21 15.18
N ASN A 60 10.61 13.51 15.53
CA ASN A 60 9.59 12.50 15.77
C ASN A 60 9.30 11.65 14.52
N MET A 61 9.18 12.29 13.35
CA MET A 61 8.98 11.60 12.08
C MET A 61 10.10 10.58 11.80
N ARG A 62 11.37 10.96 12.02
CA ARG A 62 12.51 10.04 11.85
C ARG A 62 12.47 8.85 12.80
N THR A 63 12.15 9.08 14.08
CA THR A 63 11.98 7.99 15.05
C THR A 63 10.91 6.99 14.60
N PHE A 64 9.84 7.46 13.95
CA PHE A 64 8.82 6.58 13.39
C PHE A 64 9.26 5.91 12.09
N LEU A 65 10.08 6.54 11.24
CA LEU A 65 10.64 5.92 10.05
C LEU A 65 11.54 4.72 10.36
N GLU A 66 12.17 4.70 11.53
CA GLU A 66 12.97 3.57 12.02
C GLU A 66 12.14 2.37 12.48
N LYS A 67 10.80 2.47 12.49
CA LYS A 67 9.90 1.38 12.90
C LYS A 67 9.33 0.67 11.68
N ASP A 68 9.61 -0.63 11.57
CA ASP A 68 9.13 -1.45 10.46
C ASP A 68 7.59 -1.58 10.45
N GLU A 69 6.95 -1.43 11.60
CA GLU A 69 5.51 -1.40 11.78
C GLU A 69 4.87 -0.09 11.29
N ILE A 70 5.64 0.97 11.04
CA ILE A 70 5.10 2.25 10.61
C ILE A 70 5.34 2.46 9.11
N GLN A 71 4.34 3.00 8.44
CA GLN A 71 4.44 3.47 7.07
C GLN A 71 3.96 4.92 6.98
N ILE A 72 4.89 5.84 6.79
CA ILE A 72 4.57 7.25 6.60
C ILE A 72 4.18 7.47 5.15
N VAL A 73 2.95 7.91 4.89
CA VAL A 73 2.43 8.09 3.52
C VAL A 73 2.22 9.56 3.14
N ALA A 74 2.22 10.45 4.12
CA ALA A 74 2.04 11.88 3.90
C ALA A 74 2.76 12.73 4.95
N VAL A 75 3.17 13.92 4.55
CA VAL A 75 3.73 14.97 5.40
C VAL A 75 3.01 16.29 5.12
N CYS A 76 2.90 17.17 6.10
CA CYS A 76 2.24 18.46 5.94
C CYS A 76 2.93 19.50 6.84
N ASP A 77 3.22 20.67 6.29
CA ASP A 77 3.70 21.85 7.01
C ASP A 77 3.24 23.11 6.26
N VAL A 78 3.06 24.20 6.99
CA VAL A 78 2.78 25.52 6.40
C VAL A 78 4.04 26.13 5.79
N ASP A 79 5.21 25.81 6.35
CA ASP A 79 6.49 26.20 5.81
C ASP A 79 6.91 25.24 4.69
N ARG A 80 7.11 25.78 3.49
CA ARG A 80 7.39 25.00 2.28
C ARG A 80 8.72 24.27 2.37
N ASP A 81 9.75 24.87 2.95
CA ASP A 81 11.06 24.25 3.06
C ASP A 81 11.00 23.09 4.06
N HIS A 82 10.20 23.20 5.12
CA HIS A 82 9.94 22.11 6.06
C HIS A 82 9.24 20.95 5.37
N LEU A 83 8.18 21.24 4.63
CA LEU A 83 7.39 20.28 3.87
C LEU A 83 8.23 19.49 2.87
N GLU A 84 8.98 20.20 2.02
CA GLU A 84 9.79 19.60 0.95
C GLU A 84 10.92 18.73 1.52
N ARG A 85 11.60 19.20 2.57
CA ARG A 85 12.62 18.39 3.26
C ARG A 85 12.04 17.14 3.88
N ALA A 86 10.88 17.23 4.53
CA ALA A 86 10.23 16.08 5.13
C ALA A 86 9.83 15.04 4.08
N LYS A 87 9.21 15.48 2.96
CA LYS A 87 8.89 14.60 1.83
C LYS A 87 10.14 13.91 1.31
N GLN A 88 11.22 14.67 1.11
CA GLN A 88 12.48 14.11 0.61
C GLN A 88 13.07 13.05 1.56
N ILE A 89 12.99 13.25 2.87
CA ILE A 89 13.46 12.26 3.86
C ILE A 89 12.65 10.97 3.74
N VAL A 90 11.31 11.05 3.68
CA VAL A 90 10.43 9.88 3.57
C VAL A 90 10.67 9.14 2.25
N ASP A 91 10.68 9.87 1.13
CA ASP A 91 10.93 9.33 -0.21
C ASP A 91 12.29 8.64 -0.31
N THR A 92 13.35 9.27 0.22
CA THR A 92 14.71 8.67 0.25
C THR A 92 14.75 7.41 1.11
N THR A 93 14.03 7.39 2.24
CA THR A 93 13.97 6.23 3.13
C THR A 93 13.31 5.03 2.45
N TYR A 94 12.26 5.26 1.66
CA TYR A 94 11.55 4.20 0.95
C TYR A 94 12.07 3.93 -0.46
N GLY A 95 12.97 4.76 -0.98
CA GLY A 95 13.50 4.63 -2.34
C GLY A 95 12.44 4.85 -3.43
N ASN A 96 11.42 5.67 -3.17
CA ASN A 96 10.35 6.01 -4.11
C ASN A 96 9.95 7.49 -3.98
N SER A 97 8.90 7.92 -4.67
CA SER A 97 8.38 9.30 -4.63
C SER A 97 6.94 9.38 -4.13
N ASP A 98 6.48 8.36 -3.40
CA ASP A 98 5.06 8.13 -3.13
C ASP A 98 4.51 8.99 -1.97
N CYS A 99 5.38 9.60 -1.15
CA CYS A 99 4.95 10.42 -0.02
C CYS A 99 4.14 11.64 -0.51
N ARG A 100 2.97 11.87 0.08
CA ARG A 100 2.09 12.98 -0.29
C ARG A 100 2.32 14.21 0.59
N THR A 101 2.08 15.39 0.04
CA THR A 101 2.09 16.68 0.74
C THR A 101 0.71 17.30 0.72
#